data_AF-X1HG86-F1
#
_entry.id   AF-X1HG86-F1
#
_cell.length_a   1.000
_cell.length_b   1.000
_cell.length_c   1.000
_cell.angle_alpha   90.00
_cell.angle_beta   90.00
_cell.angle_gamma   90.00
#
_symmetry.space_group_name_H-M   'P 1'
#
loop_
_entity.id
_entity.type
_entity.pdbx_description
1 polymer ?
#
loop_
_entity_poly.entity_id
_entity_poly.type
_entity_poly.pdbx_seq_one_letter_code
_entity_poly.pdbx_strand_id
1 'polypeptide(L)'
;MLRAVGRKAAVAVASLDLLKGVLAVVFAGLIVDRSYLVVGNFALGALVAQVMAALAAIAGHNWPVFLKFHGGRGVATFFGGLVALCPPAAIFGGEIFIIGAGLTKFASLGSIAGAVGAYAILVPLTIMNGFPIEYLAYALIGTVAIIIMHRDNIARLMSGKERKLGDKVEKVGLSPFIESMG
;
A
#
# COMPACT_ATOMS: atom_id res chain seq x y z
N MET A 1 -12.08 -3.68 -4.97
CA MET A 1 -12.68 -4.80 -4.20
C MET A 1 -14.00 -4.48 -3.51
N LEU A 2 -14.11 -3.39 -2.73
CA LEU A 2 -15.37 -3.02 -2.03
C LEU A 2 -16.62 -3.04 -2.92
N ARG A 3 -16.44 -2.73 -4.22
CA ARG A 3 -17.50 -2.64 -5.22
C ARG A 3 -17.80 -3.94 -5.99
N ALA A 4 -16.86 -4.89 -6.03
CA ALA A 4 -16.98 -6.11 -6.84
C ALA A 4 -17.43 -7.33 -6.02
N VAL A 5 -17.01 -7.40 -4.74
CA VAL A 5 -17.21 -8.60 -3.89
C VAL A 5 -17.87 -8.25 -2.54
N GLY A 6 -18.18 -6.97 -2.31
CA GLY A 6 -18.80 -6.48 -1.08
C GLY A 6 -17.82 -6.07 0.02
N ARG A 7 -18.34 -5.38 1.06
CA ARG A 7 -17.53 -4.77 2.14
C ARG A 7 -16.74 -5.81 2.94
N LYS A 8 -17.35 -6.95 3.27
CA LYS A 8 -16.71 -8.02 4.06
C LYS A 8 -15.49 -8.60 3.34
N ALA A 9 -15.65 -8.95 2.05
CA ALA A 9 -14.56 -9.49 1.24
C ALA A 9 -13.44 -8.46 1.01
N ALA A 10 -13.78 -7.18 0.83
CA ALA A 10 -12.79 -6.13 0.67
C ALA A 10 -11.94 -5.90 1.94
N VAL A 11 -12.55 -5.97 3.13
CA VAL A 11 -11.82 -5.93 4.40
C VAL A 11 -10.93 -7.15 4.53
N ALA A 12 -11.45 -8.36 4.25
CA ALA A 12 -10.67 -9.58 4.32
C ALA A 12 -9.43 -9.53 3.43
N VAL A 13 -9.56 -9.08 2.17
CA VAL A 13 -8.39 -8.97 1.28
C VAL A 13 -7.43 -7.88 1.74
N ALA A 14 -7.93 -6.71 2.18
CA ALA A 14 -7.06 -5.67 2.71
C ALA A 14 -6.27 -6.16 3.94
N SER A 15 -6.89 -6.95 4.82
CA SER A 15 -6.23 -7.59 5.95
C SER A 15 -5.16 -8.58 5.52
N LEU A 16 -5.43 -9.42 4.51
CA LEU A 16 -4.43 -10.34 3.94
C LEU A 16 -3.27 -9.59 3.27
N ASP A 17 -3.58 -8.50 2.57
CA ASP A 17 -2.59 -7.64 1.92
C ASP A 17 -1.71 -6.89 2.91
N LEU A 18 -2.27 -6.54 4.08
CA LEU A 18 -1.52 -5.99 5.20
C LEU A 18 -0.65 -7.07 5.85
N LEU A 19 -1.24 -8.24 6.13
CA LEU A 19 -0.55 -9.35 6.77
C LEU A 19 0.66 -9.82 5.97
N LYS A 20 0.58 -9.93 4.64
CA LYS A 20 1.75 -10.32 3.84
C LYS A 20 2.90 -9.29 3.92
N GLY A 21 2.59 -8.01 4.10
CA GLY A 21 3.60 -6.97 4.32
C GLY A 21 4.31 -7.14 5.66
N VAL A 22 3.52 -7.43 6.73
CA VAL A 22 4.05 -7.78 8.06
C VAL A 22 4.91 -9.03 7.98
N LEU A 23 4.39 -10.10 7.37
CA LEU A 23 5.07 -11.39 7.25
C LEU A 23 6.37 -11.30 6.46
N ALA A 24 6.43 -10.48 5.40
CA ALA A 24 7.67 -10.29 4.65
C ALA A 24 8.81 -9.75 5.54
N VAL A 25 8.51 -8.78 6.40
CA VAL A 25 9.48 -8.21 7.35
C VAL A 25 9.85 -9.23 8.43
N VAL A 26 8.86 -9.91 9.00
CA VAL A 26 9.09 -10.90 10.07
C VAL A 26 9.92 -12.07 9.56
N PHE A 27 9.57 -12.66 8.41
CA PHE A 27 10.34 -13.76 7.83
C PHE A 27 11.74 -13.35 7.43
N ALA A 28 11.93 -12.15 6.86
CA ALA A 28 13.28 -11.66 6.59
C ALA A 28 14.10 -11.55 7.88
N GLY A 29 13.52 -11.02 8.97
CA GLY A 29 14.19 -10.98 10.27
C GLY A 29 14.57 -12.37 10.80
N LEU A 30 13.66 -13.35 10.69
CA LEU A 30 13.88 -14.71 11.17
C LEU A 30 14.93 -15.48 10.34
N ILE A 31 14.98 -15.26 9.02
CA ILE A 31 15.92 -15.96 8.13
C ILE A 31 17.34 -15.39 8.24
N VAL A 32 17.46 -14.09 8.50
CA VAL A 32 18.74 -13.35 8.44
C VAL A 32 19.46 -13.31 9.81
N ASP A 33 18.97 -14.00 10.83
CA ASP A 33 19.39 -13.74 12.21
C ASP A 33 20.92 -13.87 12.47
N ARG A 34 21.46 -12.87 13.19
CA ARG A 34 22.83 -12.68 13.75
C ARG A 34 24.07 -12.75 12.84
N SER A 35 24.00 -13.16 11.58
CA SER A 35 25.19 -13.25 10.73
C SER A 35 24.87 -12.70 9.34
N TYR A 36 25.58 -11.63 8.97
CA TYR A 36 25.56 -10.98 7.66
C TYR A 36 25.13 -11.94 6.54
N LEU A 37 23.99 -11.67 5.89
CA LEU A 37 23.68 -12.35 4.64
C LEU A 37 24.67 -11.84 3.59
N VAL A 38 25.68 -12.64 3.32
CA VAL A 38 26.63 -12.44 2.22
C VAL A 38 25.92 -12.84 0.93
N VAL A 39 25.14 -11.92 0.37
CA VAL A 39 24.66 -12.03 -1.02
C VAL A 39 25.75 -11.41 -1.89
N GLY A 40 26.78 -12.20 -2.21
CA GLY A 40 28.00 -11.71 -2.87
C GLY A 40 28.91 -10.90 -1.93
N ASN A 41 29.86 -10.12 -2.47
CA ASN A 41 30.80 -9.30 -1.66
C ASN A 41 30.14 -8.18 -0.83
N PHE A 42 28.81 -8.13 -0.75
CA PHE A 42 28.05 -7.16 0.04
C PHE A 42 27.41 -7.87 1.23
N ALA A 43 27.89 -7.56 2.44
CA ALA A 43 27.26 -7.97 3.67
C ALA A 43 25.98 -7.15 3.88
N LEU A 44 24.80 -7.72 3.58
CA LEU A 44 23.52 -7.07 3.91
C LEU A 44 23.21 -7.27 5.40
N GLY A 45 23.05 -6.17 6.14
CA GLY A 45 22.55 -6.20 7.51
C GLY A 45 21.07 -6.63 7.58
N ALA A 46 20.63 -7.12 8.74
CA ALA A 46 19.27 -7.62 8.95
C ALA A 46 18.18 -6.57 8.62
N LEU A 47 18.41 -5.30 8.94
CA LEU A 47 17.48 -4.20 8.63
C LEU A 47 17.30 -3.99 7.13
N VAL A 48 18.40 -4.05 6.36
CA VAL A 48 18.36 -3.92 4.90
C VAL A 48 17.57 -5.09 4.31
N ALA A 49 17.79 -6.32 4.79
CA ALA A 49 17.03 -7.48 4.33
C ALA A 49 15.53 -7.35 4.62
N GLN A 50 15.15 -6.87 5.81
CA GLN A 50 13.75 -6.61 6.17
C GLN A 50 13.09 -5.55 5.28
N VAL A 51 13.78 -4.44 5.03
CA VAL A 51 13.28 -3.38 4.14
C VAL A 51 13.16 -3.87 2.71
N MET A 52 14.16 -4.58 2.20
CA MET A 52 14.12 -5.16 0.85
C MET A 52 12.99 -6.18 0.70
N ALA A 53 12.75 -7.02 1.71
CA ALA A 53 11.62 -7.95 1.71
C ALA A 53 10.26 -7.23 1.71
N ALA A 54 10.12 -6.16 2.50
CA ALA A 54 8.91 -5.34 2.50
C ALA A 54 8.68 -4.66 1.13
N LEU A 55 9.73 -4.09 0.53
CA LEU A 55 9.66 -3.52 -0.83
C LEU A 55 9.33 -4.58 -1.88
N ALA A 56 9.91 -5.77 -1.78
CA ALA A 56 9.60 -6.89 -2.66
C ALA A 56 8.13 -7.33 -2.52
N ALA A 57 7.57 -7.31 -1.30
CA ALA A 57 6.15 -7.59 -1.08
C ALA A 57 5.24 -6.54 -1.72
N ILE A 58 5.60 -5.25 -1.65
CA ILE A 58 4.89 -4.17 -2.36
C ILE A 58 4.99 -4.38 -3.88
N ALA A 59 6.19 -4.64 -4.40
CA ALA A 59 6.41 -4.85 -5.82
C ALA A 59 5.63 -6.06 -6.35
N GLY A 60 5.66 -7.19 -5.64
CA GLY A 60 4.91 -8.39 -5.97
C GLY A 60 3.38 -8.21 -5.92
N HIS A 61 2.87 -7.29 -5.08
CA HIS A 61 1.45 -6.93 -5.08
C HIS A 61 1.08 -5.96 -6.21
N ASN A 62 1.97 -5.01 -6.54
CA ASN A 62 1.74 -4.00 -7.56
C ASN A 62 1.86 -4.58 -8.97
N TRP A 63 2.83 -5.47 -9.17
CA TRP A 63 3.17 -6.07 -10.45
C TRP A 63 3.32 -7.60 -10.33
N PRO A 64 2.25 -8.33 -9.97
CA PRO A 64 2.28 -9.78 -9.86
C PRO A 64 2.48 -10.43 -11.23
N VAL A 65 3.45 -11.32 -11.34
CA VAL A 65 3.78 -12.06 -12.57
C VAL A 65 2.55 -12.84 -13.08
N PHE A 66 1.79 -13.45 -12.18
CA PHE A 66 0.61 -14.25 -12.52
C PHE A 66 -0.56 -13.46 -13.10
N LEU A 67 -0.61 -12.13 -12.90
CA LEU A 67 -1.61 -11.24 -13.49
C LEU A 67 -1.01 -10.35 -14.59
N LYS A 68 0.05 -10.82 -15.26
CA LYS A 68 0.74 -10.09 -16.33
C LYS A 68 1.18 -8.69 -15.89
N PHE A 69 1.66 -8.56 -14.64
CA PHE A 69 2.09 -7.29 -14.03
C PHE A 69 0.97 -6.25 -13.83
N HIS A 70 -0.29 -6.67 -13.82
CA HIS A 70 -1.44 -5.81 -13.51
C HIS A 70 -1.98 -6.13 -12.10
N GLY A 71 -1.40 -5.50 -11.08
CA GLY A 71 -1.74 -5.72 -9.68
C GLY A 71 -2.52 -4.60 -9.02
N GLY A 72 -2.46 -4.59 -7.68
CA GLY A 72 -3.09 -3.59 -6.83
C GLY A 72 -2.24 -2.33 -6.67
N ARG A 73 -2.65 -1.42 -5.77
CA ARG A 73 -1.97 -0.14 -5.54
C ARG A 73 -0.92 -0.18 -4.43
N GLY A 74 -0.81 -1.28 -3.68
CA GLY A 74 0.26 -1.48 -2.69
C GLY A 74 0.03 -0.84 -1.33
N VAL A 75 -1.06 -0.10 -1.13
CA VAL A 75 -1.30 0.67 0.10
C VAL A 75 -1.35 -0.21 1.35
N ALA A 76 -2.18 -1.25 1.36
CA ALA A 76 -2.31 -2.13 2.52
C ALA A 76 -1.00 -2.87 2.83
N THR A 77 -0.29 -3.33 1.80
CA THR A 77 1.01 -4.01 1.94
C THR A 77 2.11 -3.08 2.43
N PHE A 78 2.13 -1.84 1.95
CA PHE A 78 3.03 -0.80 2.44
C PHE A 78 2.83 -0.54 3.94
N PHE A 79 1.58 -0.31 4.35
CA PHE A 79 1.25 -0.13 5.77
C PHE A 79 1.53 -1.38 6.59
N GLY A 80 1.32 -2.58 6.05
CA GLY A 80 1.73 -3.83 6.69
C GLY A 80 3.23 -3.89 6.97
N GLY A 81 4.07 -3.53 6.01
CA GLY A 81 5.51 -3.44 6.24
C GLY A 81 5.87 -2.36 7.26
N LEU A 82 5.20 -1.20 7.24
CA LEU A 82 5.40 -0.17 8.27
C LEU A 82 4.97 -0.65 9.66
N VAL A 83 3.89 -1.42 9.80
CA VAL A 83 3.48 -1.97 11.10
C VAL A 83 4.58 -2.84 11.70
N ALA A 84 5.30 -3.61 10.87
CA ALA A 84 6.40 -4.45 11.34
C ALA A 84 7.71 -3.68 11.55
N LEU A 85 8.02 -2.67 10.73
CA LEU A 85 9.28 -1.90 10.80
C LEU A 85 9.21 -0.73 11.79
N CYS A 86 8.14 0.06 11.73
CA CYS A 86 7.94 1.28 12.51
C CYS A 86 6.43 1.51 12.79
N PRO A 87 5.87 0.87 13.84
CA PRO A 87 4.47 1.01 14.21
C PRO A 87 3.98 2.47 14.35
N PRO A 88 4.76 3.40 14.96
CA PRO A 88 4.33 4.81 15.08
C PRO A 88 4.05 5.47 13.72
N ALA A 89 4.90 5.24 12.73
CA ALA A 89 4.71 5.79 11.38
C ALA A 89 3.51 5.16 10.67
N ALA A 90 3.28 3.86 10.88
CA ALA A 90 2.13 3.15 10.35
C ALA A 90 0.80 3.70 10.91
N ILE A 91 0.74 3.94 12.22
CA ILE A 91 -0.44 4.49 12.89
C ILE A 91 -0.71 5.90 12.38
N PHE A 92 0.29 6.78 12.40
CA PHE A 92 0.12 8.17 11.98
C PHE A 92 -0.31 8.29 10.50
N GLY A 93 0.34 7.56 9.59
CA GLY A 93 -0.07 7.53 8.19
C GLY A 93 -1.45 6.89 7.98
N GLY A 94 -1.78 5.87 8.77
CA GLY A 94 -3.08 5.20 8.76
C GLY A 94 -4.20 6.13 9.21
N GLU A 95 -3.98 6.95 10.24
CA GLU A 95 -4.91 7.98 10.68
C GLU A 95 -5.16 9.01 9.59
N ILE A 96 -4.10 9.53 8.95
CA ILE A 96 -4.22 10.45 7.82
C ILE A 96 -5.01 9.81 6.67
N PHE A 97 -4.77 8.52 6.38
CA PHE A 97 -5.56 7.79 5.39
C PHE A 97 -7.05 7.75 5.76
N ILE A 98 -7.38 7.35 6.98
CA ILE A 98 -8.77 7.20 7.45
C ILE A 98 -9.49 8.56 7.44
N ILE A 99 -8.87 9.60 8.00
CA ILE A 99 -9.43 10.94 8.07
C ILE A 99 -9.55 11.52 6.65
N GLY A 100 -8.49 11.46 5.85
CA GLY A 100 -8.47 12.00 4.49
C GLY A 100 -9.49 11.33 3.57
N ALA A 101 -9.55 10.00 3.57
CA ALA A 101 -10.54 9.26 2.80
C ALA A 101 -11.97 9.49 3.33
N GLY A 102 -12.14 9.63 4.64
CA GLY A 102 -13.43 9.87 5.29
C GLY A 102 -14.03 11.24 4.99
N LEU A 103 -13.20 12.29 5.02
CA LEU A 103 -13.59 13.68 4.74
C LEU A 103 -13.82 13.92 3.25
N THR A 104 -12.89 13.51 2.41
CA THR A 104 -12.95 13.81 0.97
C THR A 104 -13.81 12.81 0.19
N LYS A 105 -14.15 11.67 0.82
CA LYS A 105 -14.75 10.50 0.16
C LYS A 105 -13.88 9.94 -0.97
N PHE A 106 -12.59 10.29 -1.08
CA PHE A 106 -11.70 9.72 -2.08
C PHE A 106 -10.67 8.80 -1.41
N ALA A 107 -10.81 7.48 -1.65
CA ALA A 107 -9.86 6.50 -1.11
C ALA A 107 -8.45 6.68 -1.68
N SER A 108 -8.33 7.12 -2.95
CA SER A 108 -7.05 7.41 -3.60
C SER A 108 -6.32 8.59 -2.95
N LEU A 109 -7.04 9.68 -2.69
CA LEU A 109 -6.48 10.85 -2.02
C LEU A 109 -6.04 10.53 -0.59
N GLY A 110 -6.88 9.83 0.17
CA GLY A 110 -6.50 9.36 1.50
C GLY A 110 -5.26 8.45 1.46
N SER A 111 -5.15 7.56 0.47
CA SER A 111 -4.01 6.63 0.35
C SER A 111 -2.69 7.35 0.12
N ILE A 112 -2.70 8.32 -0.80
CA ILE A 112 -1.53 9.14 -1.09
C ILE A 112 -1.16 9.99 0.12
N ALA A 113 -2.15 10.66 0.73
CA ALA A 113 -1.93 11.48 1.92
C ALA A 113 -1.38 10.66 3.10
N GLY A 114 -1.90 9.45 3.34
CA GLY A 114 -1.43 8.57 4.38
C GLY A 114 0.00 8.09 4.17
N ALA A 115 0.37 7.72 2.93
CA ALA A 115 1.73 7.32 2.60
C ALA A 115 2.72 8.49 2.77
N VAL A 116 2.38 9.67 2.25
CA VAL A 116 3.17 10.90 2.43
C VAL A 116 3.28 11.26 3.91
N GLY A 117 2.20 11.13 4.68
CA GLY A 117 2.19 11.37 6.13
C GLY A 117 3.11 10.43 6.89
N ALA A 118 3.10 9.13 6.55
CA ALA A 118 4.01 8.15 7.14
C ALA A 118 5.49 8.47 6.86
N TYR A 119 5.81 8.90 5.63
CA TYR A 119 7.14 9.39 5.30
C TYR A 119 7.49 10.67 6.09
N ALA A 120 6.56 11.64 6.12
CA ALA A 120 6.77 12.93 6.76
C ALA A 120 7.06 12.82 8.26
N ILE A 121 6.37 11.90 8.97
CA ILE A 121 6.65 11.66 10.40
C ILE A 121 7.95 10.88 10.63
N LEU A 122 8.35 10.03 9.67
CA LEU A 122 9.61 9.30 9.77
C LEU A 122 10.84 10.20 9.65
N VAL A 123 10.75 11.32 8.93
CA VAL A 123 11.86 12.28 8.81
C VAL A 123 12.34 12.78 10.19
N PRO A 124 11.51 13.42 11.04
CA PRO A 124 11.94 13.84 12.37
C PRO A 124 12.25 12.65 13.29
N LEU A 125 11.54 11.51 13.20
CA LEU A 125 11.89 10.32 13.99
C LEU A 125 13.30 9.79 13.66
N THR A 126 13.71 9.86 12.40
CA THR A 126 15.06 9.47 11.97
C THR A 126 16.10 10.47 12.47
N ILE A 127 15.86 11.77 12.26
CA ILE A 127 16.83 12.83 12.57
C ILE A 127 16.97 13.05 14.09
N MET A 128 15.86 13.06 14.83
CA MET A 128 15.82 13.46 16.24
C MET A 128 15.77 12.29 17.20
N ASN A 129 15.15 11.17 16.81
CA ASN A 129 14.98 9.99 17.67
C ASN A 129 15.88 8.81 17.25
N GLY A 130 16.73 8.99 16.24
CA GLY A 130 17.71 7.98 15.81
C GLY A 130 17.08 6.73 15.18
N PHE A 131 15.89 6.84 14.59
CA PHE A 131 15.31 5.72 13.84
C PHE A 131 16.23 5.35 12.65
N PRO A 132 16.36 4.05 12.30
CA PRO A 132 17.20 3.62 11.20
C PRO A 132 16.85 4.28 9.86
N ILE A 133 17.87 4.70 9.10
CA ILE A 133 17.70 5.35 7.79
C ILE A 133 17.01 4.43 6.77
N GLU A 134 17.14 3.11 6.95
CA GLU A 134 16.50 2.09 6.14
C GLU A 134 14.97 2.18 6.22
N TYR A 135 14.41 2.55 7.38
CA TYR A 135 12.97 2.74 7.53
C TYR A 135 12.49 3.98 6.77
N LEU A 136 13.28 5.05 6.78
CA LEU A 136 13.01 6.26 6.00
C LEU A 136 13.08 5.97 4.50
N ALA A 137 14.09 5.19 4.06
CA ALA A 137 14.23 4.75 2.68
C ALA A 137 13.03 3.87 2.24
N TYR A 138 12.60 2.93 3.08
CA TYR A 138 11.40 2.14 2.85
C TYR A 138 10.16 3.03 2.65
N ALA A 139 9.95 3.99 3.55
CA ALA A 139 8.82 4.90 3.48
C ALA A 139 8.84 5.76 2.21
N LEU A 140 10.03 6.28 1.83
CA LEU A 140 10.20 7.07 0.62
C LEU A 140 9.88 6.25 -0.64
N ILE A 141 10.54 5.09 -0.80
CA ILE A 141 10.39 4.24 -1.99
C ILE A 141 8.95 3.71 -2.08
N GLY A 142 8.38 3.26 -0.95
CA GLY A 142 7.00 2.81 -0.89
C GLY A 142 5.99 3.91 -1.24
N THR A 143 6.21 5.14 -0.75
CA THR A 143 5.36 6.29 -1.08
C THR A 143 5.43 6.62 -2.57
N VAL A 144 6.65 6.66 -3.15
CA VAL A 144 6.82 6.88 -4.59
C VAL A 144 6.10 5.80 -5.40
N ALA A 145 6.25 4.52 -5.02
CA ALA A 145 5.56 3.41 -5.67
C ALA A 145 4.03 3.57 -5.59
N ILE A 146 3.48 3.96 -4.43
CA ILE A 146 2.05 4.22 -4.27
C ILE A 146 1.59 5.36 -5.17
N ILE A 147 2.34 6.46 -5.26
CA ILE A 147 2.01 7.61 -6.13
C ILE A 147 2.00 7.18 -7.60
N ILE A 148 3.03 6.48 -8.06
CA ILE A 148 3.11 5.96 -9.45
C ILE A 148 1.93 5.04 -9.73
N MET A 149 1.62 4.16 -8.77
CA MET A 149 0.48 3.27 -8.90
C MET A 149 -0.82 4.05 -8.90
N HIS A 150 -0.96 5.23 -8.29
CA HIS A 150 -2.19 6.03 -8.32
C HIS A 150 -2.28 7.04 -9.48
N ARG A 151 -1.36 7.05 -10.44
CA ARG A 151 -1.33 8.05 -11.53
C ARG A 151 -2.67 8.26 -12.25
N ASP A 152 -3.44 7.21 -12.50
CA ASP A 152 -4.75 7.31 -13.16
C ASP A 152 -5.86 7.80 -12.21
N ASN A 153 -5.76 7.51 -10.91
CA ASN A 153 -6.63 8.14 -9.90
C ASN A 153 -6.34 9.64 -9.78
N ILE A 154 -5.06 10.04 -9.83
CA ILE A 154 -4.65 11.44 -9.80
C ILE A 154 -5.18 12.18 -11.03
N ALA A 155 -5.04 11.61 -12.23
CA ALA A 155 -5.61 12.18 -13.44
C ALA A 155 -7.13 12.38 -13.34
N ARG A 156 -7.85 11.40 -12.78
CA ARG A 156 -9.29 11.50 -12.54
C ARG A 156 -9.65 12.52 -11.47
N LEU A 157 -8.84 12.67 -10.41
CA LEU A 157 -9.03 13.70 -9.38
C LEU A 157 -8.91 15.09 -10.00
N MET A 158 -7.86 15.32 -10.78
CA MET A 158 -7.63 16.59 -11.48
C MET A 158 -8.74 16.93 -12.47
N SER A 159 -9.31 15.92 -13.13
CA SER A 159 -10.43 16.13 -14.06
C SER A 159 -11.81 16.12 -13.40
N GLY A 160 -11.91 16.00 -12.07
CA GLY A 160 -13.19 15.89 -11.35
C GLY A 160 -13.99 14.61 -11.62
N LYS A 161 -13.36 13.58 -12.18
CA LYS A 161 -13.98 12.29 -12.58
C LYS A 161 -13.65 11.14 -11.62
N GLU A 162 -12.93 11.42 -10.55
CA GLU A 162 -12.61 10.39 -9.55
C GLU A 162 -13.87 9.96 -8.82
N ARG A 163 -13.99 8.65 -8.63
CA ARG A 163 -15.17 8.04 -8.01
C ARG A 163 -15.09 8.15 -6.50
N LYS A 164 -16.16 8.64 -5.86
CA LYS A 164 -16.25 8.73 -4.40
C LYS A 164 -16.51 7.36 -3.77
N LEU A 165 -16.12 7.22 -2.52
CA LEU A 165 -16.33 6.04 -1.70
C LEU A 165 -17.83 5.93 -1.39
N GLY A 166 -18.45 4.84 -1.82
CA GLY A 166 -19.90 4.62 -1.69
C GLY A 166 -20.70 4.78 -2.98
N ASP A 167 -20.10 5.32 -4.05
CA ASP A 167 -20.76 5.40 -5.36
C ASP A 167 -21.15 4.00 -5.84
N LYS A 168 -22.42 3.83 -6.22
CA LYS A 168 -22.95 2.60 -6.82
C LYS A 168 -22.33 2.42 -8.21
N VAL A 169 -21.98 1.17 -8.55
CA VAL A 169 -21.64 0.84 -9.94
C VAL A 169 -22.94 0.98 -10.74
N GLU A 170 -22.95 1.89 -11.71
CA GLU A 170 -24.04 1.99 -12.68
C GLU A 170 -24.17 0.61 -13.35
N LYS A 171 -25.26 -0.10 -13.08
CA LYS A 171 -25.58 -1.31 -13.83
C LYS A 171 -25.79 -0.82 -15.26
N VAL A 172 -24.91 -1.23 -16.18
CA VAL A 172 -25.16 -1.06 -17.60
C VAL A 172 -26.51 -1.72 -17.86
N GLY A 173 -27.55 -0.90 -18.05
CA GLY A 173 -28.87 -1.39 -18.40
C GLY A 173 -28.71 -2.18 -19.68
N LEU A 174 -29.14 -3.44 -19.67
CA LEU A 174 -29.34 -4.17 -20.91
C LEU A 174 -30.30 -3.32 -21.76
N SER A 175 -29.92 -3.12 -23.02
CA SER A 175 -30.73 -2.36 -23.98
C SER A 175 -32.19 -2.83 -23.93
N PRO A 176 -33.19 -1.92 -24.00
CA PRO A 176 -34.62 -2.25 -24.08
C PRO A 176 -34.97 -3.24 -25.21
N PHE A 177 -34.06 -3.47 -26.16
CA PHE A 177 -34.23 -4.39 -27.28
C PHE A 177 -34.40 -5.86 -26.87
N ILE A 178 -33.93 -6.28 -25.68
CA ILE A 178 -34.07 -7.67 -25.22
C ILE A 178 -35.43 -7.92 -24.54
N GLU A 179 -36.10 -6.90 -24.01
CA GLU A 179 -37.40 -7.04 -23.34
C GLU A 179 -38.59 -7.15 -24.32
N SER A 180 -38.44 -6.75 -25.59
CA SER A 180 -39.53 -6.81 -26.58
C SER A 180 -39.62 -8.13 -27.35
N MET A 181 -38.83 -9.15 -26.98
CA MET A 181 -38.83 -10.48 -27.62
C MET A 181 -39.44 -11.58 -26.73
N GLY A 182 -40.05 -11.22 -25.60
CA GLY A 182 -40.73 -12.14 -24.66
C GLY A 182 -42.24 -12.12 -24.80
#